data_AF-A0A919PTD5-F1
#
_entry.id   AF-A0A919PTD5-F1
#
_cell.length_a   1.000
_cell.length_b   1.000
_cell.length_c   1.000
_cell.angle_alpha   90.00
_cell.angle_beta   90.00
_cell.angle_gamma   90.00
#
_symmetry.space_group_name_H-M   'P 1'
#
loop_
_entity.id
_entity.type
_entity.pdbx_description
1 polymer ?
#
loop_
_entity_poly.entity_id
_entity_poly.type
_entity_poly.pdbx_seq_one_letter_code
_entity_poly.pdbx_strand_id
1 'polypeptide(L)'
;MSAYGPALFVSRKDGAEVPEDEQETILRLARTAAGTVRLKDEEGAPAEPRVYDYDEYEPRAVGILLYSGYAYGQLPEEIQQERDVTWEDEIGRVAEAVERAAPGVYTFVGYGVED
;
A
#
# COMPACT_ATOMS: atom_id res chain seq x y z
N MET A 1 2.11 8.21 -19.99
CA MET A 1 2.77 8.68 -18.76
C MET A 1 2.42 7.64 -17.72
N SER A 2 3.42 7.05 -17.08
CA SER A 2 3.21 6.06 -16.03
C SER A 2 2.76 6.73 -14.75
N ALA A 3 1.84 6.09 -14.01
CA ALA A 3 1.48 6.51 -12.67
C ALA A 3 2.36 5.76 -11.66
N TYR A 4 2.56 6.35 -10.50
CA TYR A 4 3.32 5.73 -9.41
C TYR A 4 2.59 5.95 -8.09
N GLY A 5 2.85 5.09 -7.12
CA GLY A 5 2.27 5.28 -5.80
C GLY A 5 2.77 4.30 -4.75
N PRO A 6 2.44 4.55 -3.47
CA PRO A 6 2.82 3.66 -2.39
C PRO A 6 1.98 2.39 -2.41
N ALA A 7 2.65 1.24 -2.41
CA ALA A 7 2.00 -0.06 -2.29
C ALA A 7 2.37 -0.75 -0.97
N LEU A 8 1.36 -1.36 -0.35
CA LEU A 8 1.46 -2.21 0.83
C LEU A 8 1.28 -3.67 0.40
N PHE A 9 2.28 -4.50 0.66
CA PHE A 9 2.26 -5.93 0.42
C PHE A 9 1.97 -6.66 1.72
N VAL A 10 0.89 -7.44 1.71
CA VAL A 10 0.36 -8.10 2.91
C VAL A 10 0.45 -9.60 2.73
N SER A 11 1.25 -10.25 3.57
CA SER A 11 1.37 -11.72 3.62
C SER A 11 0.89 -12.24 4.97
N ARG A 12 0.51 -13.52 5.04
CA ARG A 12 0.17 -14.13 6.33
C ARG A 12 1.42 -14.37 7.16
N LYS A 13 1.33 -14.10 8.45
CA LYS A 13 2.42 -14.31 9.40
C LYS A 13 2.80 -15.78 9.59
N ASP A 14 1.86 -16.69 9.36
CA ASP A 14 2.11 -18.13 9.38
C ASP A 14 2.75 -18.68 8.10
N GLY A 15 2.96 -17.83 7.08
CA GLY A 15 3.61 -18.17 5.82
C GLY A 15 2.72 -18.93 4.82
N ALA A 16 1.43 -19.10 5.13
CA ALA A 16 0.46 -19.67 4.20
C ALA A 16 0.12 -18.68 3.07
N GLU A 17 -0.40 -19.22 1.97
CA GLU A 17 -0.93 -18.40 0.87
C GLU A 17 -2.20 -17.65 1.31
N VAL A 18 -2.45 -16.51 0.66
CA VAL A 18 -3.64 -15.70 0.90
C VAL A 18 -4.74 -16.09 -0.09
N PRO A 19 -5.80 -16.81 0.35
CA PRO A 19 -6.92 -17.16 -0.52
C PRO A 19 -7.75 -15.93 -0.89
N GLU A 20 -8.48 -15.98 -2.00
CA GLU A 20 -9.24 -14.85 -2.58
C GLU A 20 -10.17 -14.14 -1.59
N ASP A 21 -10.86 -14.90 -0.73
CA ASP A 21 -11.75 -14.36 0.31
C ASP A 21 -10.99 -13.58 1.40
N GLU A 22 -9.77 -14.02 1.70
CA GLU A 22 -8.87 -13.29 2.59
C GLU A 22 -8.27 -12.04 1.90
N GLN A 23 -8.05 -12.06 0.58
CA GLN A 23 -7.62 -10.88 -0.17
C GLN A 23 -8.67 -9.76 -0.10
N GLU A 24 -9.95 -10.08 -0.24
CA GLU A 24 -11.04 -9.11 -0.08
C GLU A 24 -11.06 -8.53 1.35
N THR A 25 -10.78 -9.38 2.34
CA THR A 25 -10.67 -8.94 3.74
C THR A 25 -9.50 -7.98 3.95
N ILE A 26 -8.32 -8.29 3.38
CA ILE A 26 -7.15 -7.42 3.42
C ILE A 26 -7.44 -6.08 2.76
N LEU A 27 -8.07 -6.07 1.58
CA LEU A 27 -8.44 -4.84 0.88
C LEU A 27 -9.36 -3.96 1.74
N ARG A 28 -10.38 -4.55 2.35
CA ARG A 28 -11.30 -3.83 3.24
C ARG A 28 -10.59 -3.28 4.49
N LEU A 29 -9.66 -4.04 5.07
CA LEU A 29 -8.82 -3.58 6.18
C LEU A 29 -7.96 -2.40 5.73
N ALA A 30 -7.31 -2.47 4.58
CA ALA A 30 -6.48 -1.39 4.04
C ALA A 30 -7.29 -0.12 3.78
N ARG A 31 -8.49 -0.23 3.19
CA ARG A 31 -9.41 0.92 3.01
C ARG A 31 -9.81 1.56 4.33
N THR A 32 -10.14 0.74 5.32
CA THR A 32 -10.51 1.21 6.66
C THR A 32 -9.33 1.89 7.35
N ALA A 33 -8.14 1.31 7.23
CA ALA A 33 -6.89 1.83 7.76
C ALA A 33 -6.53 3.18 7.10
N ALA A 34 -6.58 3.27 5.77
CA ALA A 34 -6.36 4.51 5.02
C ALA A 34 -7.30 5.63 5.48
N GLY A 35 -8.60 5.33 5.66
CA GLY A 35 -9.56 6.28 6.22
C GLY A 35 -9.23 6.69 7.67
N THR A 36 -8.81 5.74 8.51
CA THR A 36 -8.44 5.98 9.91
C THR A 36 -7.25 6.92 10.04
N VAL A 37 -6.23 6.74 9.18
CA VAL A 37 -5.03 7.59 9.16
C VAL A 37 -5.20 8.85 8.31
N ARG A 38 -6.39 9.05 7.73
CA ARG A 38 -6.74 10.17 6.84
C ARG A 38 -5.76 10.29 5.68
N LEU A 39 -5.39 9.15 5.09
CA LEU A 39 -4.52 9.10 3.93
C LEU A 39 -5.18 9.84 2.76
N LYS A 40 -4.37 10.62 2.05
CA LYS A 40 -4.79 11.37 0.88
C LYS A 40 -3.93 11.00 -0.32
N ASP A 41 -4.49 11.14 -1.50
CA ASP A 41 -3.74 11.06 -2.76
C ASP A 41 -2.97 12.37 -3.04
N GLU A 42 -2.30 12.40 -4.19
CA GLU A 42 -1.51 13.57 -4.63
C GLU A 42 -2.38 14.81 -4.87
N GLU A 43 -3.67 14.65 -5.16
CA GLU A 43 -4.62 15.74 -5.37
C GLU A 43 -5.25 16.23 -4.05
N GLY A 44 -4.93 15.57 -2.94
CA GLY A 44 -5.44 15.88 -1.60
C GLY A 44 -6.84 15.33 -1.31
N ALA A 45 -7.37 14.48 -2.19
CA ALA A 45 -8.60 13.72 -1.98
C ALA A 45 -8.33 12.48 -1.12
N PRO A 46 -9.34 11.88 -0.48
CA PRO A 46 -9.15 10.64 0.27
C PRO A 46 -8.60 9.52 -0.61
N ALA A 47 -7.56 8.83 -0.15
CA ALA A 47 -6.98 7.71 -0.88
C ALA A 47 -7.99 6.56 -1.05
N GLU A 48 -7.99 5.91 -2.21
CA GLU A 48 -8.85 4.78 -2.55
C GLU A 48 -8.04 3.50 -2.80
N PRO A 49 -7.63 2.77 -1.75
CA PRO A 49 -6.84 1.56 -1.93
C PRO A 49 -7.51 0.53 -2.84
N ARG A 50 -6.72 -0.11 -3.69
CA ARG A 50 -7.13 -1.17 -4.61
C ARG A 50 -6.11 -2.30 -4.66
N VAL A 51 -6.57 -3.49 -5.02
CA VAL A 51 -5.66 -4.61 -5.29
C VAL A 51 -4.73 -4.23 -6.42
N TYR A 52 -3.45 -4.46 -6.20
CA TYR A 52 -2.36 -4.28 -7.14
C TYR A 52 -1.82 -5.68 -7.44
N ASP A 53 -2.35 -6.25 -8.51
CA ASP A 53 -2.03 -7.59 -8.99
C ASP A 53 -0.87 -7.49 -9.98
N TYR A 54 0.34 -7.31 -9.43
CA TYR A 54 1.57 -7.40 -10.20
C TYR A 54 2.39 -8.55 -9.59
N ASP A 55 2.10 -9.75 -10.10
CA ASP A 55 2.84 -10.97 -9.83
C ASP A 55 4.35 -10.65 -9.91
N GLU A 56 5.11 -11.13 -8.92
CA GLU A 56 6.59 -11.08 -8.77
C GLU A 56 7.18 -10.01 -7.84
N TYR A 57 6.41 -9.06 -7.32
CA TYR A 57 6.95 -8.06 -6.39
C TYR A 57 7.22 -8.63 -4.98
N GLU A 58 6.25 -9.35 -4.40
CA GLU A 58 6.43 -10.10 -3.15
C GLU A 58 5.72 -11.47 -3.21
N PRO A 59 6.45 -12.59 -3.11
CA PRO A 59 5.84 -13.92 -3.13
C PRO A 59 4.83 -14.12 -1.99
N ARG A 60 3.64 -14.64 -2.32
CA ARG A 60 2.55 -14.95 -1.37
C ARG A 60 1.96 -13.73 -0.65
N ALA A 61 2.25 -12.52 -1.10
CA ALA A 61 1.63 -11.32 -0.59
C ALA A 61 0.53 -10.82 -1.54
N VAL A 62 -0.49 -10.20 -0.98
CA VAL A 62 -1.44 -9.38 -1.74
C VAL A 62 -0.89 -7.97 -1.81
N GLY A 63 -0.66 -7.47 -3.02
CA GLY A 63 -0.33 -6.07 -3.26
C GLY A 63 -1.57 -5.19 -3.11
N ILE A 64 -1.46 -4.12 -2.33
CA ILE A 64 -2.49 -3.09 -2.20
C ILE A 64 -1.86 -1.75 -2.53
N LEU A 65 -2.20 -1.20 -3.70
CA LEU A 65 -1.85 0.17 -4.05
C LEU A 65 -2.74 1.12 -3.24
N LEU A 66 -2.14 2.01 -2.47
CA LEU A 66 -2.89 2.92 -1.58
C LEU A 66 -3.50 4.10 -2.34
N TYR A 67 -2.74 4.66 -3.28
CA TYR A 67 -3.17 5.63 -4.30
C TYR A 67 -2.11 5.64 -5.41
N SER A 68 -2.40 6.31 -6.53
CA SER A 68 -1.39 6.58 -7.57
C SER A 68 -1.51 8.00 -8.11
N GLY A 69 -0.43 8.48 -8.70
CA GLY A 69 -0.38 9.77 -9.35
C GLY A 69 0.72 9.86 -10.41
N TYR A 70 0.58 10.83 -11.32
CA TYR A 70 1.46 10.96 -12.49
C TYR A 70 2.62 11.93 -12.28
N ALA A 71 2.68 12.60 -11.12
CA ALA A 71 3.69 13.63 -10.87
C ALA A 71 5.08 13.01 -10.71
N TYR A 72 5.17 11.86 -10.04
CA TYR A 72 6.43 11.26 -9.59
C TYR A 72 7.51 11.17 -10.67
N GLY A 73 7.22 10.56 -11.82
CA GLY A 73 8.19 10.35 -12.90
C GLY A 73 8.69 11.64 -13.58
N GLN A 74 8.11 12.80 -13.25
CA GLN A 74 8.53 14.12 -13.76
C GLN A 74 9.27 14.95 -12.72
N LEU A 75 9.35 14.49 -11.47
CA LEU A 75 10.01 15.21 -10.39
C LEU A 75 11.54 15.09 -10.51
N PRO A 76 12.30 16.12 -10.07
CA PRO A 76 13.74 15.99 -9.85
C PRO A 76 14.06 14.85 -8.87
N GLU A 77 15.24 14.24 -8.99
CA GLU A 77 15.66 13.09 -8.19
C GLU A 77 15.58 13.38 -6.68
N GLU A 78 15.97 14.58 -6.25
CA GLU A 78 15.92 14.97 -4.84
C GLU A 78 14.48 14.98 -4.31
N ILE A 79 13.52 15.37 -5.14
CA ILE A 79 12.10 15.40 -4.78
C ILE A 79 11.48 14.00 -4.84
N GLN A 80 11.97 13.13 -5.74
CA GLN A 80 11.59 11.72 -5.76
C GLN A 80 12.00 11.04 -4.45
N GLN A 81 13.22 11.27 -3.96
CA GLN A 81 13.69 10.72 -2.68
C GLN A 81 12.85 11.23 -1.49
N GLU A 82 12.49 12.51 -1.46
CA GLU A 82 11.58 13.05 -0.44
C GLU A 82 10.18 12.39 -0.52
N ARG A 83 9.72 12.09 -1.73
CA ARG A 83 8.46 11.39 -1.96
C ARG A 83 8.54 9.94 -1.49
N ASP A 84 9.64 9.23 -1.75
CA ASP A 84 9.85 7.87 -1.30
C ASP A 84 9.78 7.77 0.24
N VAL A 85 10.44 8.69 0.96
CA VAL A 85 10.34 8.77 2.43
C VAL A 85 8.90 9.03 2.88
N THR A 86 8.18 9.90 2.17
CA THR A 86 6.76 10.15 2.46
C THR A 86 5.91 8.89 2.27
N TRP A 87 6.18 8.13 1.21
CA TRP A 87 5.52 6.86 0.94
C TRP A 87 5.82 5.81 2.01
N GLU A 88 7.07 5.68 2.45
CA GLU A 88 7.44 4.80 3.57
C GLU A 88 6.63 5.12 4.84
N ASP A 89 6.52 6.40 5.19
CA ASP A 89 5.74 6.86 6.35
C ASP A 89 4.23 6.61 6.20
N GLU A 90 3.69 6.77 4.99
CA GLU A 90 2.28 6.49 4.67
C GLU A 90 1.97 5.01 4.76
N ILE A 91 2.81 4.17 4.15
CA ILE A 91 2.72 2.72 4.19
C ILE A 91 2.79 2.24 5.64
N GLY A 92 3.77 2.72 6.42
CA GLY A 92 3.92 2.36 7.83
C GLY A 92 2.68 2.67 8.65
N ARG A 93 2.08 3.85 8.48
CA ARG A 93 0.83 4.23 9.17
C ARG A 93 -0.34 3.33 8.80
N VAL A 94 -0.49 2.97 7.53
CA VAL A 94 -1.56 2.05 7.09
C VAL A 94 -1.30 0.66 7.65
N ALA A 95 -0.07 0.14 7.58
CA ALA A 95 0.32 -1.16 8.11
C ALA A 95 0.03 -1.26 9.62
N GLU A 96 0.41 -0.27 10.42
CA GLU A 96 0.10 -0.22 11.85
C GLU A 96 -1.41 -0.24 12.12
N ALA A 97 -2.20 0.48 11.32
CA ALA A 97 -3.64 0.50 11.48
C ALA A 97 -4.28 -0.85 11.10
N VAL A 98 -3.75 -1.56 10.09
CA VAL A 98 -4.16 -2.93 9.77
C VAL A 98 -3.77 -3.90 10.89
N GLU A 99 -2.55 -3.84 11.42
CA GLU A 99 -2.09 -4.68 12.54
C GLU A 99 -2.96 -4.48 13.79
N ARG A 100 -3.39 -3.25 14.10
CA ARG A 100 -4.33 -3.01 15.22
C ARG A 100 -5.70 -3.64 14.98
N ALA A 101 -6.15 -3.72 13.73
CA ALA A 101 -7.44 -4.30 13.36
C ALA A 101 -7.41 -5.83 13.26
N ALA A 102 -6.27 -6.40 12.88
CA ALA A 102 -6.04 -7.85 12.76
C ALA A 102 -4.70 -8.26 13.42
N PRO A 103 -4.59 -8.20 14.77
CA PRO A 103 -3.31 -8.37 15.46
C PRO A 103 -2.67 -9.74 15.25
N GLY A 104 -1.42 -9.75 14.81
CA GLY A 104 -0.61 -10.96 14.65
C GLY A 104 -1.05 -11.88 13.50
N VAL A 105 -1.94 -11.42 12.61
CA VAL A 105 -2.39 -12.20 11.46
C VAL A 105 -1.46 -12.02 10.26
N TYR A 106 -1.00 -10.79 10.03
CA TYR A 106 -0.29 -10.41 8.82
C TYR A 106 1.14 -9.92 9.08
N THR A 107 1.93 -9.91 8.00
CA THR A 107 3.22 -9.24 7.90
C THR A 107 3.15 -8.26 6.74
N PHE A 108 3.88 -7.15 6.85
CA PHE A 108 3.79 -6.02 5.93
C PHE A 108 5.16 -5.67 5.37
N VAL A 109 5.21 -5.44 4.07
CA VAL A 109 6.32 -4.78 3.36
C VAL A 109 5.70 -3.70 2.48
N GLY A 110 6.43 -2.65 2.17
CA GLY A 110 5.95 -1.70 1.18
C GLY A 110 7.04 -0.84 0.57
N TYR A 111 6.72 -0.31 -0.60
CA TYR A 111 7.60 0.49 -1.44
C TYR A 111 6.75 1.25 -2.47
N GLY A 112 7.35 2.25 -3.12
CA GLY A 112 6.78 2.88 -4.30
C GLY A 112 6.77 1.91 -5.48
N VAL A 113 5.64 1.85 -6.21
CA VAL A 113 5.49 1.03 -7.43
C VAL A 113 5.00 1.86 -8.59
N GLU A 114 5.25 1.38 -9.81
CA GLU A 114 4.58 1.85 -11.02
C GLU A 114 3.18 1.21 -11.11
N ASP A 115 2.16 2.03 -11.29
CA ASP A 115 0.75 1.61 -11.41
C ASP A 115 0.32 1.37 -12.85
#